data_AF-A0A7W1QSD1-F1
#
_entry.id   AF-A0A7W1QSD1-F1
#
_cell.length_a   1.000
_cell.length_b   1.000
_cell.length_c   1.000
_cell.angle_alpha   90.00
_cell.angle_beta   90.00
_cell.angle_gamma   90.00
#
_symmetry.space_group_name_H-M   'P 1'
#
loop_
_entity.id
_entity.type
_entity.pdbx_description
1 polymer ?
#
loop_
_entity_poly.entity_id
_entity_poly.type
_entity_poly.pdbx_seq_one_letter_code
_entity_poly.pdbx_strand_id
1 'polypeptide(L)'
;MISDSANLLPVALTVAGFDPSGGAGIVADIKTFTAFGCFATAAVTSLTFQNTMGVFGAAHQTAEAVRAQVLPVVEDFKVACAKTGMLPTREIIREVARLFREAALPAPVVDPVVRSTSGYDLIDDAALSVLIKELMPLARLLTPNIPEAERITGLRIIDEEGMQRAARVMREMGVRAVLVKGGHLTTDALDLLNDEGRVTVFRGERIETTSTHGTGCTLAAAIAACLGRGMSLEMAVGTAKRFVADAIRRAPRLGHGHGPINNSEKWQVTSDE
;
A
#
# COMPACT_ATOMS: atom_id res chain seq x y z
N MET A 1 0.72 41.45 -1.48
CA MET A 1 -0.27 40.36 -1.58
C MET A 1 0.00 39.62 -2.87
N ILE A 2 0.90 38.65 -2.81
CA ILE A 2 1.07 37.64 -3.87
C ILE A 2 0.15 36.51 -3.42
N SER A 3 -0.71 36.02 -4.30
CA SER A 3 -1.70 34.98 -3.99
C SER A 3 -1.01 33.67 -3.57
N ASP A 4 -1.09 33.32 -2.29
CA ASP A 4 -0.54 32.10 -1.68
C ASP A 4 -1.30 30.80 -2.07
N SER A 5 -1.60 30.63 -3.35
CA SER A 5 -2.00 29.33 -3.92
C SER A 5 -0.88 28.76 -4.80
N ALA A 6 0.37 28.97 -4.39
CA ALA A 6 1.45 28.11 -4.85
C ALA A 6 1.06 26.68 -4.48
N ASN A 7 0.83 25.85 -5.49
CA ASN A 7 0.40 24.46 -5.39
C ASN A 7 1.50 23.68 -4.62
N LEU A 8 1.46 23.73 -3.29
CA LEU A 8 2.47 23.15 -2.41
C LEU A 8 2.56 21.66 -2.72
N LEU A 9 3.75 21.22 -3.13
CA LEU A 9 4.04 19.84 -3.51
C LEU A 9 3.70 18.92 -2.31
N PRO A 10 2.67 18.04 -2.39
CA PRO A 10 2.25 17.25 -1.24
C PRO A 10 3.35 16.29 -0.81
N VAL A 11 3.73 16.31 0.48
CA VAL A 11 4.72 15.38 1.02
C VAL A 11 4.04 14.06 1.37
N ALA A 12 4.56 12.96 0.84
CA ALA A 12 4.04 11.61 1.00
C ALA A 12 5.05 10.73 1.74
N LEU A 13 4.65 10.16 2.88
CA LEU A 13 5.49 9.29 3.70
C LEU A 13 5.16 7.81 3.44
N THR A 14 6.17 6.98 3.17
CA THR A 14 6.03 5.52 3.25
C THR A 14 6.82 4.95 4.42
N VAL A 15 6.24 3.99 5.14
CA VAL A 15 6.93 3.18 6.15
C VAL A 15 6.85 1.72 5.75
N ALA A 16 7.92 1.17 5.18
CA ALA A 16 7.91 -0.14 4.53
C ALA A 16 9.30 -0.79 4.43
N GLY A 17 9.33 -2.03 3.91
CA GLY A 17 10.57 -2.71 3.57
C GLY A 17 11.24 -2.13 2.31
N PHE A 18 12.56 -2.22 2.26
CA PHE A 18 13.37 -1.90 1.10
C PHE A 18 13.55 -3.14 0.21
N ASP A 19 13.15 -3.02 -1.05
CA ASP A 19 13.41 -3.97 -2.12
C ASP A 19 14.62 -3.49 -2.96
N PRO A 20 15.80 -4.13 -2.87
CA PRO A 20 16.98 -3.75 -3.64
C PRO A 20 16.82 -3.93 -5.16
N SER A 21 15.87 -4.75 -5.63
CA SER A 21 15.59 -4.90 -7.06
C SER A 21 14.76 -3.76 -7.65
N GLY A 22 14.19 -2.92 -6.78
CA GLY A 22 13.47 -1.72 -7.15
C GLY A 22 12.06 -1.94 -7.72
N GLY A 23 11.51 -3.15 -7.58
CA GLY A 23 10.17 -3.48 -8.07
C GLY A 23 9.05 -3.26 -7.05
N ALA A 24 9.33 -3.42 -5.75
CA ALA A 24 8.36 -3.31 -4.66
C ALA A 24 8.89 -2.42 -3.51
N GLY A 25 8.21 -2.49 -2.36
CA GLY A 25 8.62 -1.80 -1.14
C GLY A 25 8.75 -0.29 -1.30
N ILE A 26 9.64 0.32 -0.51
CA ILE A 26 9.89 1.77 -0.53
C ILE A 26 10.26 2.28 -1.92
N VAL A 27 11.01 1.51 -2.71
CA VAL A 27 11.42 1.96 -4.05
C VAL A 27 10.20 2.11 -4.96
N ALA A 28 9.28 1.15 -4.93
CA ALA A 28 8.02 1.27 -5.67
C ALA A 28 7.15 2.43 -5.16
N ASP A 29 7.10 2.62 -3.83
CA ASP A 29 6.34 3.69 -3.22
C ASP A 29 6.87 5.07 -3.65
N ILE A 30 8.19 5.28 -3.60
CA ILE A 30 8.85 6.55 -4.03
C ILE A 30 8.59 6.82 -5.51
N LYS A 31 8.76 5.82 -6.39
CA LYS A 31 8.48 5.96 -7.82
C LYS A 31 7.04 6.38 -8.06
N THR A 32 6.11 5.75 -7.34
CA THR A 32 4.68 6.02 -7.46
C THR A 32 4.31 7.40 -6.92
N PHE A 33 4.78 7.77 -5.73
CA PHE A 33 4.57 9.13 -5.20
C PHE A 33 5.11 10.20 -6.16
N THR A 34 6.30 9.98 -6.71
CA THR A 34 6.89 10.88 -7.72
C THR A 34 6.03 10.96 -8.98
N ALA A 35 5.54 9.82 -9.48
CA ALA A 35 4.65 9.75 -10.64
C ALA A 35 3.37 10.56 -10.45
N PHE A 36 2.82 10.61 -9.23
CA PHE A 36 1.64 11.37 -8.86
C PHE A 36 1.93 12.83 -8.44
N GLY A 37 3.18 13.28 -8.60
CA GLY A 37 3.59 14.64 -8.27
C GLY A 37 3.51 14.93 -6.77
N CYS A 38 3.91 13.97 -5.95
CA CYS A 38 4.16 14.13 -4.52
C CYS A 38 5.68 14.14 -4.25
N PHE A 39 6.10 14.85 -3.20
CA PHE A 39 7.45 14.72 -2.66
C PHE A 39 7.52 13.49 -1.76
N ALA A 40 8.33 12.49 -2.15
CA ALA A 40 8.38 11.22 -1.46
C ALA A 40 9.38 11.24 -0.29
N THR A 41 8.95 10.81 0.89
CA THR A 41 9.78 10.52 2.06
C THR A 41 9.56 9.08 2.51
N ALA A 42 10.51 8.51 3.23
CA ALA A 42 10.46 7.10 3.59
C ALA A 42 11.14 6.79 4.93
N ALA A 43 10.65 5.77 5.62
CA ALA A 43 11.32 5.09 6.73
C ALA A 43 11.39 3.59 6.47
N VAL A 44 12.60 3.04 6.50
CA VAL A 44 12.89 1.63 6.22
C VAL A 44 12.60 0.79 7.45
N THR A 45 11.78 -0.25 7.29
CA THR A 45 11.49 -1.22 8.36
C THR A 45 12.34 -2.49 8.25
N SER A 46 12.81 -2.79 7.05
CA SER A 46 13.62 -3.96 6.77
C SER A 46 14.37 -3.79 5.46
N LEU A 47 15.60 -4.31 5.40
CA LEU A 47 16.32 -4.53 4.17
C LEU A 47 16.05 -5.96 3.73
N THR A 48 15.42 -6.16 2.58
CA THR A 48 15.24 -7.51 2.03
C THR A 48 16.43 -7.87 1.14
N PHE A 49 16.87 -9.12 1.19
CA PHE A 49 17.82 -9.67 0.24
C PHE A 49 17.00 -10.36 -0.84
N GLN A 50 16.56 -9.62 -1.85
CA GLN A 50 15.64 -10.14 -2.85
C GLN A 50 15.93 -9.64 -4.25
N ASN A 51 15.42 -10.37 -5.24
CA ASN A 51 15.38 -9.96 -6.64
C ASN A 51 14.16 -10.57 -7.33
N THR A 52 14.08 -10.44 -8.65
CA THR A 52 12.95 -11.00 -9.44
C THR A 52 12.77 -12.51 -9.28
N MET A 53 13.78 -13.26 -8.81
CA MET A 53 13.72 -14.70 -8.59
C MET A 53 13.20 -15.10 -7.21
N GLY A 54 13.20 -14.20 -6.22
CA GLY A 54 12.75 -14.53 -4.88
C GLY A 54 13.35 -13.66 -3.78
N VAL A 55 12.97 -14.01 -2.54
CA VAL A 55 13.49 -13.42 -1.31
C VAL A 55 14.40 -14.46 -0.65
N PHE A 56 15.64 -14.06 -0.34
CA PHE A 56 16.69 -14.93 0.20
C PHE A 56 16.98 -14.65 1.67
N GLY A 57 16.40 -13.60 2.23
CA GLY A 57 16.54 -13.22 3.63
C GLY A 57 16.16 -11.76 3.85
N ALA A 58 16.28 -11.31 5.10
CA ALA A 58 16.04 -9.94 5.47
C ALA A 58 16.84 -9.55 6.71
N ALA A 59 17.19 -8.27 6.80
CA ALA A 59 17.69 -7.62 8.01
C ALA A 59 16.66 -6.58 8.45
N HIS A 60 15.96 -6.89 9.54
CA HIS A 60 14.93 -6.00 10.10
C HIS A 60 15.57 -4.86 10.90
N GLN A 61 15.00 -3.66 10.80
CA GLN A 61 15.37 -2.54 11.65
C GLN A 61 14.82 -2.75 13.06
N THR A 62 15.32 -1.97 14.02
CA THR A 62 14.68 -1.90 15.35
C THR A 62 13.55 -0.87 15.33
N ALA A 63 12.64 -0.95 16.31
CA ALA A 63 11.59 0.05 16.50
C ALA A 63 12.19 1.45 16.68
N GLU A 64 13.26 1.57 17.47
CA GLU A 64 13.98 2.82 17.71
C GLU A 64 14.56 3.40 16.41
N ALA A 65 15.12 2.55 15.55
CA ALA A 65 15.64 2.98 14.26
C ALA A 65 14.53 3.46 13.32
N VAL A 66 13.36 2.82 13.30
CA VAL A 66 12.19 3.31 12.54
C VAL A 66 11.73 4.67 13.07
N ARG A 67 11.64 4.82 14.39
CA ARG A 67 11.29 6.10 15.04
C ARG A 67 12.26 7.22 14.69
N ALA A 68 13.56 6.93 14.78
CA ALA A 68 14.62 7.89 14.48
C ALA A 68 14.67 8.32 13.00
N GLN A 69 14.11 7.52 12.09
CA GLN A 69 13.91 7.90 10.69
C GLN A 69 12.67 8.79 10.51
N VAL A 70 11.55 8.45 11.17
CA VAL A 70 10.28 9.16 10.97
C VAL A 70 10.26 10.53 11.63
N LEU A 71 10.78 10.67 12.87
CA LEU A 71 10.67 11.92 13.63
C LEU A 71 11.27 13.14 12.92
N PRO A 72 12.51 13.09 12.40
CA PRO A 72 13.08 14.24 11.69
C PRO A 72 12.28 14.64 10.45
N VAL A 73 11.67 13.67 9.75
CA VAL A 73 10.84 13.93 8.56
C VAL A 73 9.57 14.68 8.93
N VAL A 74 8.88 14.27 9.99
CA VAL A 74 7.60 14.88 10.38
C VAL A 74 7.77 16.19 11.16
N GLU A 75 8.95 16.41 11.76
CA GLU A 75 9.33 17.68 12.37
C GLU A 75 9.67 18.76 11.32
N ASP A 76 10.23 18.36 10.17
CA ASP A 76 10.58 19.28 9.07
C ASP A 76 9.42 19.48 8.07
N PHE A 77 8.68 18.42 7.74
CA PHE A 77 7.66 18.45 6.70
C PHE A 77 6.23 18.24 7.23
N LYS A 78 5.29 19.02 6.69
CA LYS A 78 3.86 18.71 6.81
C LYS A 78 3.49 17.55 5.87
N VAL A 79 3.46 16.33 6.40
CA VAL A 79 3.06 15.12 5.67
C VAL A 79 1.58 15.19 5.28
N ALA A 80 1.30 15.15 3.98
CA ALA A 80 -0.05 15.22 3.41
C ALA A 80 -0.72 13.85 3.29
N CYS A 81 0.06 12.79 3.10
CA CYS A 81 -0.44 11.42 3.08
C CYS A 81 0.62 10.43 3.55
N ALA A 82 0.16 9.26 4.01
CA ALA A 82 1.05 8.22 4.49
C ALA A 82 0.59 6.84 4.01
N LYS A 83 1.55 5.95 3.82
CA LYS A 83 1.33 4.54 3.49
C LYS A 83 2.22 3.66 4.36
N THR A 84 1.69 2.53 4.81
CA THR A 84 2.51 1.46 5.42
C THR A 84 2.56 0.25 4.50
N GLY A 85 3.74 -0.33 4.33
CA GLY A 85 3.93 -1.59 3.62
C GLY A 85 4.31 -2.72 4.59
N MET A 86 5.34 -3.49 4.22
CA MET A 86 5.86 -4.57 5.06
C MET A 86 6.36 -4.06 6.42
N LEU A 87 5.75 -4.56 7.50
CA LEU A 87 6.13 -4.30 8.89
C LEU A 87 6.50 -5.63 9.55
N PRO A 88 7.80 -5.98 9.64
CA PRO A 88 8.23 -7.37 9.86
C PRO A 88 8.06 -7.88 11.30
N THR A 89 8.00 -6.98 12.29
CA THR A 89 7.98 -7.36 13.71
C THR A 89 6.88 -6.64 14.47
N ARG A 90 6.45 -7.25 15.58
CA ARG A 90 5.49 -6.67 16.52
C ARG A 90 5.97 -5.31 17.02
N GLU A 91 7.25 -5.21 17.36
CA GLU A 91 7.87 -4.01 17.92
C GLU A 91 7.81 -2.86 16.90
N ILE A 92 8.11 -3.14 15.63
CA ILE A 92 7.95 -2.16 14.55
C ILE A 92 6.48 -1.76 14.39
N ILE A 93 5.54 -2.71 14.37
CA ILE A 93 4.12 -2.39 14.20
C ILE A 93 3.60 -1.48 15.31
N ARG A 94 3.96 -1.78 16.57
CA ARG A 94 3.59 -0.93 17.72
C ARG A 94 4.16 0.47 17.60
N GLU A 95 5.44 0.56 17.23
CA GLU A 95 6.10 1.86 17.10
C GLU A 95 5.52 2.67 15.94
N VAL A 96 5.20 2.04 14.82
CA VAL A 96 4.48 2.70 13.72
C VAL A 96 3.12 3.19 14.19
N ALA A 97 2.30 2.34 14.82
CA ALA A 97 1.01 2.75 15.35
C ALA A 97 1.12 3.90 16.37
N ARG A 98 2.18 3.89 17.20
CA ARG A 98 2.50 4.96 18.15
C ARG A 98 2.85 6.26 17.44
N LEU A 99 3.75 6.23 16.45
CA LEU A 99 4.13 7.40 15.64
C LEU A 99 2.92 8.05 14.97
N PHE A 100 2.01 7.25 14.41
CA PHE A 100 0.79 7.77 13.79
C PHE A 100 -0.11 8.52 14.78
N ARG A 101 -0.14 8.12 16.06
CA ARG A 101 -0.89 8.82 17.11
C ARG A 101 -0.15 10.05 17.63
N GLU A 102 1.13 9.90 17.99
CA GLU A 102 1.92 10.95 18.65
C GLU A 102 2.27 12.11 17.71
N ALA A 103 2.64 11.82 16.47
CA ALA A 103 3.02 12.83 15.48
C ALA A 103 1.84 13.37 14.66
N ALA A 104 0.60 13.02 15.02
CA ALA A 104 -0.63 13.41 14.33
C ALA A 104 -0.55 13.24 12.80
N LEU A 105 0.09 12.15 12.34
CA LEU A 105 0.20 11.82 10.93
C LEU A 105 -1.18 11.60 10.29
N PRO A 106 -1.33 11.87 8.98
CA PRO A 106 -2.56 11.54 8.27
C PRO A 106 -2.82 10.03 8.36
N ALA A 107 -4.08 9.67 8.51
CA ALA A 107 -4.54 8.28 8.51
C ALA A 107 -3.98 7.50 7.31
N PRO A 108 -3.22 6.41 7.52
CA PRO A 108 -2.48 5.77 6.44
C PRO A 108 -3.36 4.91 5.54
N VAL A 109 -2.90 4.72 4.31
CA VAL A 109 -3.23 3.53 3.52
C VAL A 109 -2.35 2.39 4.01
N VAL A 110 -2.96 1.34 4.56
CA VAL A 110 -2.26 0.18 5.11
C VAL A 110 -2.32 -0.96 4.10
N ASP A 111 -1.17 -1.33 3.53
CA ASP A 111 -1.00 -2.56 2.76
C ASP A 111 -0.51 -3.65 3.71
N PRO A 112 -1.37 -4.60 4.14
CA PRO A 112 -1.03 -5.59 5.15
C PRO A 112 -0.18 -6.70 4.52
N VAL A 113 1.05 -6.36 4.11
CA VAL A 113 1.97 -7.26 3.42
C VAL A 113 2.36 -8.40 4.35
N VAL A 114 1.68 -9.53 4.17
CA VAL A 114 1.89 -10.72 4.99
C VAL A 114 2.89 -11.68 4.33
N ARG A 115 2.90 -11.72 3.00
CA ARG A 115 3.70 -12.67 2.20
C ARG A 115 4.23 -11.99 0.95
N SER A 116 5.45 -12.34 0.53
CA SER A 116 6.01 -11.83 -0.73
C SER A 116 5.31 -12.43 -1.94
N THR A 117 5.47 -11.80 -3.11
CA THR A 117 5.03 -12.35 -4.41
C THR A 117 5.62 -13.74 -4.67
N SER A 118 6.85 -13.99 -4.18
CA SER A 118 7.55 -15.28 -4.29
C SER A 118 7.17 -16.29 -3.20
N GLY A 119 6.26 -15.93 -2.28
CA GLY A 119 5.73 -16.84 -1.28
C GLY A 119 6.50 -16.91 0.04
N TYR A 120 7.41 -15.97 0.30
CA TYR A 120 8.14 -15.85 1.57
C TYR A 120 7.25 -15.19 2.62
N ASP A 121 7.09 -15.80 3.80
CA ASP A 121 6.32 -15.21 4.91
C ASP A 121 7.11 -14.04 5.51
N LEU A 122 6.49 -12.85 5.51
CA LEU A 122 7.14 -11.60 5.93
C LEU A 122 6.76 -11.19 7.34
N ILE A 123 5.67 -11.74 7.88
CA ILE A 123 5.23 -11.54 9.26
C ILE A 123 4.74 -12.87 9.86
N ASP A 124 4.96 -13.05 11.16
CA ASP A 124 4.36 -14.15 11.92
C ASP A 124 2.94 -13.81 12.41
N ASP A 125 2.23 -14.80 12.96
CA ASP A 125 0.86 -14.61 13.46
C ASP A 125 0.78 -13.63 14.65
N ALA A 126 1.85 -13.54 15.45
CA ALA A 126 1.89 -12.63 16.59
C ALA A 126 1.99 -11.17 16.11
N ALA A 127 2.79 -10.89 15.08
CA ALA A 127 2.88 -9.62 14.39
C ALA A 127 1.56 -9.26 13.71
N LEU A 128 0.93 -10.21 13.00
CA LEU A 128 -0.39 -9.99 12.41
C LEU A 128 -1.44 -9.61 13.46
N SER A 129 -1.46 -10.29 14.62
CA SER A 129 -2.36 -9.94 15.73
C SER A 129 -2.17 -8.51 16.23
N VAL A 130 -0.92 -8.03 16.30
CA VAL A 130 -0.61 -6.65 16.68
C VAL A 130 -1.02 -5.66 15.57
N LEU A 131 -0.82 -6.00 14.29
CA LEU A 131 -1.27 -5.17 13.16
C LEU A 131 -2.78 -4.96 13.21
N ILE A 132 -3.54 -6.03 13.45
CA ILE A 132 -5.01 -6.00 13.55
C ILE A 132 -5.46 -5.12 14.73
N LYS A 133 -4.83 -5.25 15.89
CA LYS A 133 -5.26 -4.56 17.12
C LYS A 133 -4.81 -3.10 17.17
N GLU A 134 -3.61 -2.79 16.68
CA GLU A 134 -2.99 -1.50 16.96
C GLU A 134 -2.91 -0.57 15.74
N LEU A 135 -2.72 -1.11 14.53
CA LEU A 135 -2.52 -0.30 13.31
C LEU A 135 -3.79 -0.19 12.45
N MET A 136 -4.49 -1.30 12.23
CA MET A 136 -5.73 -1.32 11.43
C MET A 136 -6.77 -0.26 11.86
N PRO A 137 -7.03 -0.03 13.16
CA PRO A 137 -7.96 1.01 13.60
C PRO A 137 -7.53 2.45 13.24
N LEU A 138 -6.24 2.66 12.95
CA LEU A 138 -5.71 3.96 12.54
C LEU A 138 -5.81 4.17 11.03
N ALA A 139 -6.06 3.14 10.23
CA ALA A 139 -6.03 3.21 8.77
C ALA A 139 -7.17 4.08 8.20
N ARG A 140 -6.90 4.84 7.14
CA ARG A 140 -7.97 5.39 6.28
C ARG A 140 -8.52 4.30 5.37
N LEU A 141 -7.62 3.47 4.84
CA LEU A 141 -7.91 2.35 3.96
C LEU A 141 -6.98 1.18 4.29
N LEU A 142 -7.53 -0.03 4.39
CA LEU A 142 -6.77 -1.28 4.36
C LEU A 142 -6.89 -1.91 2.95
N THR A 143 -5.79 -2.38 2.37
CA THR A 143 -5.77 -2.93 1.00
C THR A 143 -5.36 -4.40 0.93
N PRO A 144 -6.04 -5.36 1.59
CA PRO A 144 -5.61 -6.75 1.58
C PRO A 144 -5.90 -7.41 0.22
N ASN A 145 -5.06 -8.33 -0.23
CA ASN A 145 -5.45 -9.33 -1.23
C ASN A 145 -6.30 -10.43 -0.59
N ILE A 146 -6.79 -11.37 -1.39
CA ILE A 146 -7.63 -12.47 -0.88
C ILE A 146 -6.90 -13.29 0.20
N PRO A 147 -5.70 -13.86 0.00
CA PRO A 147 -5.00 -14.58 1.07
C PRO A 147 -4.81 -13.78 2.36
N GLU A 148 -4.49 -12.49 2.24
CA GLU A 148 -4.35 -11.59 3.38
C GLU A 148 -5.70 -11.38 4.10
N ALA A 149 -6.78 -11.15 3.35
CA ALA A 149 -8.12 -10.98 3.88
C ALA A 149 -8.63 -12.26 4.56
N GLU A 150 -8.37 -13.43 3.98
CA GLU A 150 -8.70 -14.72 4.58
C GLU A 150 -7.93 -14.93 5.89
N ARG A 151 -6.63 -14.61 5.93
CA ARG A 151 -5.82 -14.74 7.15
C ARG A 151 -6.24 -13.76 8.24
N ILE A 152 -6.66 -12.54 7.88
CA ILE A 152 -7.15 -11.52 8.82
C ILE A 152 -8.52 -11.91 9.38
N THR A 153 -9.43 -12.38 8.53
CA THR A 153 -10.84 -12.60 8.92
C THR A 153 -11.15 -14.03 9.37
N GLY A 154 -10.30 -15.00 9.01
CA GLY A 154 -10.59 -16.43 9.13
C GLY A 154 -11.68 -16.92 8.17
N LEU A 155 -12.20 -16.07 7.29
CA LEU A 155 -13.23 -16.44 6.32
C LEU A 155 -12.58 -16.95 5.04
N ARG A 156 -13.20 -17.96 4.43
CA ARG A 156 -12.86 -18.37 3.07
C ARG A 156 -13.56 -17.46 2.05
N ILE A 157 -12.84 -17.03 1.03
CA ILE A 157 -13.34 -16.14 -0.02
C ILE A 157 -13.23 -16.88 -1.35
N ILE A 158 -14.37 -17.13 -1.99
CA ILE A 158 -14.46 -17.85 -3.28
C ILE A 158 -15.20 -17.07 -4.37
N ASP A 159 -15.77 -15.92 -4.02
CA ASP A 159 -16.60 -15.08 -4.88
C ASP A 159 -16.65 -13.63 -4.38
N GLU A 160 -17.33 -12.77 -5.17
CA GLU A 160 -17.53 -11.35 -4.85
C GLU A 160 -18.31 -11.15 -3.54
N GLU A 161 -19.29 -12.02 -3.25
CA GLU A 161 -20.04 -11.96 -1.99
C GLU A 161 -19.14 -12.25 -0.78
N GLY A 162 -18.24 -13.22 -0.90
CA GLY A 162 -17.21 -13.51 0.08
C GLY A 162 -16.27 -12.33 0.31
N MET A 163 -15.88 -11.61 -0.74
CA MET A 163 -15.08 -10.40 -0.63
C MET A 163 -15.84 -9.31 0.16
N GLN A 164 -17.14 -9.13 -0.13
CA GLN A 164 -17.98 -8.17 0.59
C GLN A 164 -18.13 -8.53 2.07
N ARG A 165 -18.32 -9.82 2.40
CA ARG A 165 -18.37 -10.31 3.79
C ARG A 165 -17.05 -10.06 4.52
N ALA A 166 -15.93 -10.39 3.89
CA ALA A 166 -14.60 -10.15 4.47
C ALA A 166 -14.33 -8.66 4.71
N ALA A 167 -14.67 -7.80 3.74
CA ALA A 167 -14.56 -6.36 3.87
C ALA A 167 -15.38 -5.81 5.05
N ARG A 168 -16.63 -6.31 5.22
CA ARG A 168 -17.48 -5.94 6.35
C ARG A 168 -16.87 -6.35 7.69
N VAL A 169 -16.38 -7.59 7.82
CA VAL A 169 -15.74 -8.08 9.06
C VAL A 169 -14.51 -7.23 9.41
N MET A 170 -13.66 -6.90 8.43
CA MET A 170 -12.51 -6.03 8.68
C MET A 170 -12.91 -4.61 9.09
N ARG A 171 -14.06 -4.10 8.64
CA ARG A 171 -14.61 -2.83 9.17
C ARG A 171 -15.06 -2.96 10.62
N GLU A 172 -15.74 -4.05 10.96
CA GLU A 172 -16.17 -4.34 12.34
C GLU A 172 -14.97 -4.48 13.30
N MET A 173 -13.79 -4.86 12.77
CA MET A 173 -12.51 -4.84 13.48
C MET A 173 -11.90 -3.44 13.68
N GLY A 174 -12.54 -2.38 13.17
CA GLY A 174 -12.17 -0.97 13.41
C GLY A 174 -11.56 -0.23 12.22
N VAL A 175 -11.41 -0.86 11.05
CA VAL A 175 -10.92 -0.20 9.84
C VAL A 175 -12.01 0.70 9.24
N ARG A 176 -11.66 1.95 8.88
CA ARG A 176 -12.60 2.89 8.24
C ARG A 176 -13.10 2.43 6.87
N ALA A 177 -12.18 2.04 5.99
CA ALA A 177 -12.48 1.51 4.67
C ALA A 177 -11.58 0.34 4.30
N VAL A 178 -12.10 -0.57 3.48
CA VAL A 178 -11.37 -1.77 3.06
C VAL A 178 -11.49 -1.95 1.55
N LEU A 179 -10.36 -2.12 0.87
CA LEU A 179 -10.27 -2.48 -0.55
C LEU A 179 -9.74 -3.91 -0.67
N VAL A 180 -10.61 -4.89 -0.85
CA VAL A 180 -10.22 -6.28 -1.06
C VAL A 180 -9.78 -6.45 -2.51
N LYS A 181 -8.51 -6.79 -2.72
CA LYS A 181 -7.91 -6.99 -4.05
C LYS A 181 -8.20 -8.42 -4.54
N GLY A 182 -9.03 -8.54 -5.55
CA GLY A 182 -9.67 -9.80 -5.95
C GLY A 182 -8.98 -10.54 -7.10
N GLY A 183 -7.87 -10.03 -7.65
CA GLY A 183 -7.21 -10.52 -8.89
C GLY A 183 -6.88 -12.03 -9.00
N HIS A 184 -7.16 -12.83 -7.98
CA HIS A 184 -7.01 -14.29 -7.96
C HIS A 184 -8.33 -15.08 -8.14
N LEU A 185 -9.51 -14.45 -8.01
CA LEU A 185 -10.80 -15.15 -7.93
C LEU A 185 -11.49 -15.43 -9.27
N THR A 186 -11.21 -14.68 -10.34
CA THR A 186 -11.94 -14.82 -11.61
C THR A 186 -11.08 -14.50 -12.85
N THR A 187 -11.69 -14.62 -14.02
CA THR A 187 -11.16 -14.16 -15.32
C THR A 187 -10.91 -12.65 -15.36
N ASP A 188 -11.60 -11.85 -14.54
CA ASP A 188 -11.49 -10.39 -14.50
C ASP A 188 -10.70 -9.90 -13.27
N ALA A 189 -9.98 -8.78 -13.43
CA ALA A 189 -9.31 -8.10 -12.31
C ALA A 189 -10.34 -7.29 -11.50
N LEU A 190 -10.95 -7.93 -10.50
CA LEU A 190 -11.98 -7.34 -9.63
C LEU A 190 -11.37 -6.85 -8.32
N ASP A 191 -11.66 -5.61 -7.93
CA ASP A 191 -11.39 -5.12 -6.57
C ASP A 191 -12.68 -4.56 -5.96
N LEU A 192 -12.89 -4.79 -4.67
CA LEU A 192 -14.11 -4.38 -3.95
C LEU A 192 -13.74 -3.40 -2.84
N LEU A 193 -14.23 -2.17 -2.94
CA LEU A 193 -14.13 -1.15 -1.90
C LEU A 193 -15.38 -1.17 -1.04
N ASN A 194 -15.19 -1.15 0.28
CA ASN A 194 -16.24 -0.89 1.26
C ASN A 194 -15.81 0.32 2.11
N ASP A 195 -16.40 1.48 1.85
CA ASP A 195 -16.18 2.73 2.60
C ASP A 195 -17.45 3.04 3.39
N GLU A 196 -17.40 2.87 4.71
CA GLU A 196 -18.52 3.15 5.63
C GLU A 196 -19.85 2.45 5.27
N GLY A 197 -19.80 1.34 4.53
CA GLY A 197 -20.97 0.53 4.17
C GLY A 197 -21.40 0.72 2.72
N ARG A 198 -20.90 1.76 2.05
CA ARG A 198 -21.02 1.91 0.60
C ARG A 198 -20.03 0.96 -0.06
N VAL A 199 -20.55 0.08 -0.90
CA VAL A 199 -19.75 -0.86 -1.68
C VAL A 199 -19.62 -0.37 -3.12
N THR A 200 -18.38 -0.27 -3.60
CA THR A 200 -18.05 0.04 -5.00
C THR A 200 -17.17 -1.08 -5.54
N VAL A 201 -17.54 -1.59 -6.71
CA VAL A 201 -16.78 -2.64 -7.41
C VAL A 201 -16.02 -2.03 -8.57
N PHE A 202 -14.72 -2.25 -8.60
CA PHE A 202 -13.84 -1.79 -9.66
C PHE A 202 -13.47 -2.99 -10.54
N ARG A 203 -13.98 -3.00 -11.77
CA ARG A 203 -13.66 -4.03 -12.77
C ARG A 203 -12.51 -3.57 -13.66
N GLY A 204 -11.71 -4.52 -14.12
CA GLY A 204 -10.60 -4.28 -15.03
C GLY A 204 -10.28 -5.53 -15.82
N GLU A 205 -9.67 -5.33 -16.98
CA GLU A 205 -9.15 -6.40 -17.83
C GLU A 205 -7.98 -7.10 -17.13
N ARG A 206 -7.99 -8.44 -17.17
CA ARG A 206 -6.84 -9.23 -16.73
C ARG A 206 -5.76 -9.19 -17.80
N ILE A 207 -4.59 -8.65 -17.43
CA ILE A 207 -3.44 -8.55 -18.33
C ILE A 207 -2.56 -9.78 -18.10
N GLU A 208 -2.38 -10.61 -19.13
CA GLU A 208 -1.46 -11.75 -19.08
C GLU A 208 0.00 -11.27 -19.11
N THR A 209 0.69 -11.41 -17.97
CA THR A 209 2.10 -11.07 -17.85
C THR A 209 2.75 -11.77 -16.66
N THR A 210 4.06 -11.91 -16.70
CA THR A 210 4.89 -12.30 -15.54
C THR A 210 5.38 -11.09 -14.74
N SER A 211 5.17 -9.87 -15.26
CA SER A 211 5.61 -8.64 -14.61
C SER A 211 4.54 -8.12 -13.65
N THR A 212 4.45 -8.74 -12.48
CA THR A 212 3.46 -8.42 -11.43
C THR A 212 4.11 -7.99 -10.12
N HIS A 213 5.44 -7.96 -10.06
CA HIS A 213 6.18 -7.58 -8.85
C HIS A 213 5.92 -6.12 -8.51
N GLY A 214 5.50 -5.87 -7.26
CA GLY A 214 5.19 -4.53 -6.76
C GLY A 214 3.84 -3.94 -7.12
N THR A 215 2.94 -4.70 -7.76
CA THR A 215 1.57 -4.25 -8.08
C THR A 215 0.80 -3.80 -6.84
N GLY A 216 0.85 -4.57 -5.75
CA GLY A 216 0.21 -4.22 -4.47
C GLY A 216 0.77 -2.93 -3.84
N CYS A 217 2.10 -2.83 -3.73
CA CYS A 217 2.75 -1.65 -3.18
C CYS A 217 2.42 -0.39 -4.00
N THR A 218 2.49 -0.51 -5.33
CA THR A 218 2.18 0.58 -6.26
C THR A 218 0.72 1.02 -6.14
N LEU A 219 -0.23 0.08 -6.04
CA LEU A 219 -1.64 0.40 -5.85
C LEU A 219 -1.85 1.21 -4.56
N ALA A 220 -1.32 0.71 -3.43
CA ALA A 220 -1.46 1.38 -2.14
C ALA A 220 -0.81 2.76 -2.12
N ALA A 221 0.38 2.91 -2.73
CA ALA A 221 1.08 4.18 -2.84
C ALA A 221 0.32 5.18 -3.74
N ALA A 222 -0.23 4.74 -4.88
CA ALA A 222 -1.01 5.58 -5.76
C ALA A 222 -2.30 6.08 -5.09
N ILE A 223 -2.98 5.22 -4.31
CA ILE A 223 -4.16 5.63 -3.52
C ILE A 223 -3.75 6.67 -2.48
N ALA A 224 -2.68 6.43 -1.73
CA ALA A 224 -2.21 7.38 -0.72
C ALA A 224 -1.87 8.74 -1.33
N ALA A 225 -1.17 8.76 -2.48
CA ALA A 225 -0.86 9.99 -3.20
C ALA A 225 -2.12 10.74 -3.66
N CYS A 226 -3.11 10.04 -4.22
CA CYS A 226 -4.39 10.64 -4.60
C CYS A 226 -5.11 11.28 -3.40
N LEU A 227 -5.14 10.59 -2.26
CA LEU A 227 -5.72 11.12 -1.02
C LEU A 227 -4.96 12.36 -0.51
N GLY A 228 -3.62 12.34 -0.56
CA GLY A 228 -2.77 13.49 -0.21
C GLY A 228 -2.97 14.71 -1.11
N ARG A 229 -3.51 14.50 -2.32
CA ARG A 229 -3.92 15.53 -3.27
C ARG A 229 -5.38 15.96 -3.11
N GLY A 230 -6.10 15.43 -2.12
CA GLY A 230 -7.47 15.82 -1.80
C GLY A 230 -8.56 15.08 -2.60
N MET A 231 -8.23 13.99 -3.31
CA MET A 231 -9.24 13.19 -4.01
C MET A 231 -10.13 12.43 -3.03
N SER A 232 -11.37 12.16 -3.43
CA SER A 232 -12.23 11.21 -2.70
C SER A 232 -11.64 9.80 -2.76
N LEU A 233 -11.99 8.95 -1.78
CA LEU A 233 -11.43 7.59 -1.73
C LEU A 233 -11.82 6.74 -2.95
N GLU A 234 -13.08 6.82 -3.39
CA GLU A 234 -13.57 6.10 -4.57
C GLU A 234 -12.78 6.51 -5.83
N MET A 235 -12.56 7.81 -6.03
CA MET A 235 -11.77 8.33 -7.15
C MET A 235 -10.28 7.97 -7.04
N ALA A 236 -9.73 7.98 -5.83
CA ALA A 236 -8.35 7.58 -5.57
C ALA A 236 -8.13 6.10 -5.95
N VAL A 237 -9.04 5.21 -5.55
CA VAL A 237 -8.99 3.77 -5.90
C VAL A 237 -9.13 3.57 -7.41
N GLY A 238 -10.11 4.21 -8.03
CA GLY A 238 -10.31 4.13 -9.49
C GLY A 238 -9.08 4.59 -10.28
N THR A 239 -8.52 5.74 -9.91
CA THR A 239 -7.31 6.29 -10.53
C THR A 239 -6.10 5.38 -10.33
N ALA A 240 -5.86 4.90 -9.10
CA ALA A 240 -4.76 4.01 -8.79
C ALA A 240 -4.85 2.67 -9.56
N LYS A 241 -6.05 2.12 -9.70
CA LYS A 241 -6.28 0.89 -10.49
C LYS A 241 -5.95 1.10 -11.97
N ARG A 242 -6.36 2.22 -12.57
CA ARG A 242 -6.00 2.58 -13.95
C ARG A 242 -4.49 2.73 -14.14
N PHE A 243 -3.84 3.41 -13.20
CA PHE A 243 -2.38 3.58 -13.20
C PHE A 243 -1.65 2.23 -13.14
N VAL A 244 -2.03 1.35 -12.22
CA VAL A 244 -1.41 0.02 -12.11
C VAL A 244 -1.62 -0.81 -13.38
N ALA A 245 -2.82 -0.78 -13.97
CA ALA A 245 -3.08 -1.47 -15.23
C ALA A 245 -2.17 -0.97 -16.37
N ASP A 246 -2.00 0.35 -16.51
CA ASP A 246 -1.08 0.93 -17.51
C ASP A 246 0.39 0.57 -17.21
N ALA A 247 0.81 0.65 -15.95
CA ALA A 247 2.15 0.25 -15.51
C ALA A 247 2.46 -1.22 -15.81
N ILE A 248 1.47 -2.10 -15.69
CA ILE A 248 1.57 -3.52 -16.07
C ILE A 248 1.73 -3.65 -17.60
N ARG A 249 0.91 -2.96 -18.41
CA ARG A 249 1.00 -3.01 -19.88
C ARG A 249 2.36 -2.52 -20.39
N ARG A 250 2.93 -1.52 -19.72
CA ARG A 250 4.22 -0.90 -20.05
C ARG A 250 5.40 -1.54 -19.33
N ALA A 251 5.22 -2.68 -18.67
CA ALA A 251 6.28 -3.30 -17.87
C ALA A 251 7.56 -3.52 -18.71
N PRO A 252 8.76 -3.20 -18.17
CA PRO A 252 10.01 -3.27 -18.90
C PRO A 252 10.53 -4.71 -19.10
N ARG A 253 9.84 -5.72 -18.53
CA ARG A 253 10.19 -7.15 -18.61
C ARG A 253 11.63 -7.45 -18.18
N LEU A 254 12.01 -6.95 -17.01
CA LEU A 254 13.34 -7.11 -16.43
C LEU A 254 13.44 -8.35 -15.53
N GLY A 255 14.64 -8.93 -15.46
CA GLY A 255 14.97 -10.06 -14.60
C GLY A 255 14.60 -11.43 -15.21
N HIS A 256 14.76 -12.48 -14.41
CA HIS A 256 14.55 -13.87 -14.84
C HIS A 256 13.34 -14.55 -14.17
N GLY A 257 12.68 -13.85 -13.23
CA GLY A 257 11.50 -14.34 -12.52
C GLY A 257 10.31 -13.40 -12.68
N HIS A 258 9.72 -12.95 -11.57
CA HIS A 258 8.60 -12.02 -11.59
C HIS A 258 9.14 -10.59 -11.72
N GLY A 259 9.01 -10.02 -12.92
CA GLY A 259 9.53 -8.71 -13.26
C GLY A 259 8.72 -7.55 -12.62
N PRO A 260 9.33 -6.36 -12.47
CA PRO A 260 8.62 -5.18 -11.99
C PRO A 260 7.68 -4.60 -13.06
N ILE A 261 6.67 -3.86 -12.61
CA ILE A 261 5.84 -2.99 -13.47
C ILE A 261 6.53 -1.65 -13.75
N ASN A 262 6.05 -0.89 -14.75
CA ASN A 262 6.55 0.46 -15.03
C ASN A 262 5.78 1.53 -14.24
N ASN A 263 6.16 1.74 -12.99
CA ASN A 263 5.52 2.70 -12.07
C ASN A 263 6.28 4.03 -11.94
N SER A 264 7.13 4.37 -12.91
CA SER A 264 7.99 5.56 -12.86
C SER A 264 7.54 6.68 -13.82
N GLU A 265 6.58 6.40 -14.71
CA GLU A 265 6.04 7.40 -15.64
C GLU A 265 5.12 8.38 -14.91
N LYS A 266 5.30 9.68 -15.20
CA LYS A 266 4.47 10.74 -14.62
C LYS A 266 3.00 10.52 -15.00
N TRP A 267 2.13 10.48 -14.00
CA TRP A 267 0.70 10.31 -14.17
C TRP A 267 -0.01 11.66 -14.04
N GLN A 268 -0.81 12.03 -15.03
CA GLN A 268 -1.64 13.22 -14.95
C GLN A 268 -2.88 12.90 -14.10
N VAL A 269 -2.88 13.38 -12.87
CA VAL A 269 -4.05 13.33 -12.00
C VAL A 269 -5.02 14.41 -12.47
N THR A 270 -6.00 14.04 -13.29
CA THR A 270 -7.11 14.91 -13.65
C THR A 270 -8.15 14.89 -12.53
N SER A 271 -8.63 16.07 -12.11
CA SER A 271 -9.68 16.22 -11.10
C SER A 271 -11.10 16.00 -11.65
N ASP A 272 -11.23 15.80 -12.96
CA ASP A 272 -12.46 16.02 -13.72
C ASP A 272 -12.98 14.75 -14.44
N GLU A 273 -12.94 13.60 -13.76
CA GLU A 273 -13.73 12.40 -14.10
C GLU A 273 -14.31 11.78 -12.84
#